data_AF-A0A813PVR8-F1
#
_entry.id   AF-A0A813PVR8-F1
#
_cell.length_a   1.000
_cell.length_b   1.000
_cell.length_c   1.000
_cell.angle_alpha   90.00
_cell.angle_beta   90.00
_cell.angle_gamma   90.00
#
_symmetry.space_group_name_H-M   'P 1'
#
loop_
_entity.id
_entity.type
_entity.pdbx_description
1 polymer ?
#
loop_
_entity_poly.entity_id
_entity_poly.type
_entity_poly.pdbx_seq_one_letter_code
_entity_poly.pdbx_strand_id
1 'polypeptide(L)'
;MQIPDYENPKKLDLKSGQVPACLYWSCDEVCDFFKSELNLPEYIETLKSNRIDGKRLIYLDAKHLPKIGIVDFKHIMLITKKVREILLMNEPYWNRSISFIPRETLELYYEAKSFSGAKSDNLTYNEFTESVEDAKWEPPKTNQGFIMPSY
;
A
#
# COMPACT_ATOMS: atom_id res chain seq x y z
N MET A 1 -20.27 30.25 -8.74
CA MET A 1 -18.92 29.67 -8.81
C MET A 1 -19.12 28.18 -9.02
N GLN A 2 -19.02 27.70 -10.26
CA GLN A 2 -19.14 26.28 -10.57
C GLN A 2 -17.90 25.58 -9.99
N ILE A 3 -18.11 24.65 -9.06
CA ILE A 3 -17.06 23.74 -8.60
C ILE A 3 -16.68 22.94 -9.85
N PRO A 4 -15.41 22.97 -10.31
CA PRO A 4 -15.02 22.19 -11.47
C PRO A 4 -15.35 20.72 -11.18
N ASP A 5 -15.94 20.02 -12.15
CA ASP A 5 -16.19 18.59 -12.09
C ASP A 5 -14.84 17.87 -11.95
N TYR A 6 -14.37 17.73 -10.71
CA TYR A 6 -13.18 16.96 -10.39
C TYR A 6 -13.51 15.51 -10.72
N GLU A 7 -12.90 14.99 -11.79
CA GLU A 7 -13.01 13.58 -12.12
C GLU A 7 -12.62 12.77 -10.88
N ASN A 8 -13.48 11.84 -10.48
CA ASN A 8 -13.27 11.04 -9.27
C ASN A 8 -11.87 10.40 -9.33
N PRO A 9 -11.00 10.59 -8.32
CA PRO A 9 -9.61 10.11 -8.34
C PRO A 9 -9.54 8.60 -8.56
N LYS A 10 -10.53 7.84 -8.08
CA LYS A 10 -10.67 6.40 -8.37
C LYS A 10 -10.77 6.12 -9.87
N LYS A 11 -11.51 6.92 -10.63
CA LYS A 11 -11.68 6.73 -12.08
C LYS A 11 -10.37 7.05 -12.82
N LEU A 12 -9.66 8.09 -12.39
CA LEU A 12 -8.37 8.48 -12.96
C LEU A 12 -7.32 7.40 -12.77
N ASP A 13 -7.16 6.92 -11.53
CA ASP A 13 -6.21 5.86 -11.21
C ASP A 13 -6.54 4.55 -11.95
N LEU A 14 -7.81 4.14 -11.99
CA LEU A 14 -8.23 2.95 -12.73
C LEU A 14 -8.03 3.08 -14.24
N LYS A 15 -8.15 4.30 -14.80
CA LYS A 15 -7.90 4.57 -16.22
C LYS A 15 -6.42 4.49 -16.58
N SER A 16 -5.52 4.87 -15.66
CA SER A 16 -4.08 4.77 -15.87
C SER A 16 -3.59 3.33 -16.00
N GLY A 17 -4.29 2.38 -15.35
CA GLY A 17 -3.94 0.96 -15.33
C GLY A 17 -2.70 0.61 -14.50
N GLN A 18 -2.03 1.59 -13.90
CA GLN A 18 -0.83 1.41 -13.07
C GLN A 18 -1.18 1.06 -11.62
N VAL A 19 -2.30 1.61 -11.13
CA VAL A 19 -2.79 1.36 -9.77
C VAL A 19 -3.78 0.20 -9.78
N PRO A 20 -3.58 -0.85 -8.96
CA PRO A 20 -4.50 -1.96 -8.88
C PRO A 20 -5.82 -1.54 -8.22
N ALA A 21 -6.92 -2.12 -8.72
CA ALA A 21 -8.26 -1.81 -8.22
C ALA A 21 -8.46 -2.15 -6.74
N CYS A 22 -7.63 -3.04 -6.18
CA CYS A 22 -7.70 -3.49 -4.79
C CYS A 22 -7.50 -2.37 -3.77
N LEU A 23 -6.83 -1.27 -4.16
CA LEU A 23 -6.64 -0.11 -3.30
C LEU A 23 -7.97 0.57 -2.93
N TYR A 24 -8.98 0.43 -3.78
CA TYR A 24 -10.31 1.05 -3.62
C TYR A 24 -11.37 0.07 -3.14
N TRP A 25 -10.96 -1.11 -2.67
CA TRP A 25 -11.88 -2.06 -2.08
C TRP A 25 -12.44 -1.58 -0.75
N SER A 26 -13.72 -1.85 -0.56
CA SER A 26 -14.41 -1.79 0.72
C SER A 26 -14.02 -2.96 1.61
N CYS A 27 -14.25 -2.84 2.92
CA CYS A 27 -14.06 -3.93 3.86
C CYS A 27 -14.76 -5.23 3.45
N ASP A 28 -15.93 -5.17 2.81
CA ASP A 28 -16.65 -6.37 2.37
C ASP A 28 -15.98 -7.04 1.16
N GLU A 29 -15.50 -6.27 0.18
CA GLU A 29 -14.72 -6.79 -0.95
C GLU A 29 -13.40 -7.43 -0.47
N VAL A 30 -12.75 -6.85 0.54
CA VAL A 30 -11.57 -7.45 1.18
C VAL A 30 -11.94 -8.78 1.84
N CYS A 31 -13.08 -8.87 2.53
CA CYS A 31 -13.53 -10.13 3.13
C CYS A 31 -13.80 -11.21 2.08
N ASP A 32 -14.38 -10.83 0.94
CA ASP A 32 -14.67 -11.76 -0.14
C ASP A 32 -13.41 -12.24 -0.86
N PHE A 33 -12.38 -11.40 -0.94
CA PHE A 33 -11.03 -11.80 -1.34
C PHE A 33 -10.44 -12.87 -0.41
N PHE A 34 -10.55 -12.68 0.92
CA PHE A 34 -10.07 -13.66 1.90
C PHE A 34 -10.83 -14.99 1.84
N LYS A 35 -12.12 -14.96 1.54
CA LYS A 35 -12.91 -16.19 1.33
C LYS A 35 -12.55 -16.90 0.03
N SER A 36 -12.55 -16.17 -1.08
CA SER A 36 -12.57 -16.77 -2.42
C SER A 36 -11.17 -17.09 -2.94
N GLU A 37 -10.22 -16.17 -2.75
CA GLU A 37 -8.85 -16.30 -3.28
C GLU A 37 -7.92 -17.00 -2.28
N LEU A 38 -8.08 -16.71 -0.99
CA LEU A 38 -7.24 -17.27 0.06
C LEU A 38 -7.80 -18.55 0.68
N ASN A 39 -9.10 -18.81 0.55
CA ASN A 39 -9.82 -19.89 1.23
C ASN A 39 -9.66 -19.84 2.76
N LEU A 40 -9.66 -18.63 3.33
CA LEU A 40 -9.51 -18.39 4.78
C LEU A 40 -10.73 -17.64 5.36
N PRO A 41 -11.93 -18.26 5.39
CA PRO A 41 -13.13 -17.64 5.93
C PRO A 41 -13.05 -17.36 7.44
N GLU A 42 -12.20 -18.05 8.19
CA GLU A 42 -12.07 -17.88 9.64
C GLU A 42 -11.61 -16.47 10.06
N TYR A 43 -10.97 -15.71 9.17
CA TYR A 43 -10.44 -14.38 9.48
C TYR A 43 -11.39 -13.24 9.12
N ILE A 44 -12.57 -13.51 8.54
CA ILE A 44 -13.52 -12.46 8.13
C ILE A 44 -13.90 -11.54 9.30
N GLU A 45 -14.25 -12.13 10.45
CA GLU A 45 -14.66 -11.35 11.62
C GLU A 45 -13.51 -10.48 12.15
N THR A 46 -12.29 -11.00 12.11
CA THR A 46 -11.09 -10.24 12.51
C THR A 46 -10.84 -9.06 11.59
N LEU A 47 -11.03 -9.23 10.28
CA LEU A 47 -10.87 -8.14 9.30
C LEU A 47 -11.94 -7.05 9.48
N LYS A 48 -13.20 -7.46 9.71
CA LYS A 48 -14.30 -6.52 9.95
C LYS A 48 -14.12 -5.75 11.25
N SER A 49 -13.72 -6.42 12.32
CA SER A 49 -13.45 -5.79 13.62
C SER A 49 -12.34 -4.73 13.52
N ASN A 50 -11.28 -5.02 12.75
CA ASN A 50 -10.14 -4.12 12.55
C ASN A 50 -10.34 -3.10 11.41
N ARG A 51 -11.49 -3.11 10.72
CA ARG A 51 -11.82 -2.23 9.58
C ARG A 51 -10.72 -2.21 8.51
N ILE A 52 -10.34 -3.39 8.05
CA ILE A 52 -9.32 -3.54 7.00
C ILE A 52 -9.97 -3.29 5.63
N ASP A 53 -9.82 -2.06 5.13
CA ASP A 53 -10.19 -1.68 3.76
C ASP A 53 -9.05 -1.90 2.77
N GLY A 54 -9.31 -1.72 1.47
CA GLY A 54 -8.30 -1.83 0.40
C GLY A 54 -7.05 -0.97 0.63
N LYS A 55 -7.23 0.27 1.10
CA LYS A 55 -6.14 1.18 1.48
C LYS A 55 -5.29 0.68 2.64
N ARG A 56 -5.84 -0.21 3.48
CA ARG A 56 -5.14 -0.77 4.65
C ARG A 56 -4.44 -2.10 4.34
N LEU A 57 -4.65 -2.68 3.16
CA LEU A 57 -3.97 -3.90 2.73
C LEU A 57 -2.44 -3.74 2.73
N ILE A 58 -1.92 -2.53 2.44
CA ILE A 58 -0.48 -2.24 2.53
C ILE A 58 0.11 -2.53 3.91
N TYR A 59 -0.68 -2.44 4.97
CA TYR A 59 -0.20 -2.69 6.33
C TYR A 59 -0.28 -4.17 6.73
N LEU A 60 -0.81 -5.06 5.89
CA LEU A 60 -0.87 -6.51 6.16
C LEU A 60 0.48 -7.21 5.95
N ASP A 61 1.49 -6.73 6.65
CA ASP A 61 2.80 -7.34 6.78
C ASP A 61 2.83 -8.42 7.85
N ALA A 62 3.82 -9.31 7.76
CA ALA A 62 4.05 -10.39 8.74
C ALA A 62 4.17 -9.89 10.19
N LYS A 63 4.60 -8.63 10.41
CA LYS A 63 4.70 -8.01 11.74
C LYS A 63 3.35 -7.55 12.32
N HIS A 64 2.37 -7.25 11.48
CA HIS A 64 1.08 -6.70 11.89
C HIS A 64 0.00 -7.78 11.98
N LEU A 65 0.10 -8.85 11.17
CA LEU A 65 -0.85 -9.95 11.14
C LEU A 65 -1.08 -10.62 12.53
N PRO A 66 -0.05 -10.89 13.35
CA PRO A 66 -0.26 -11.40 14.70
C PRO A 66 -1.01 -10.43 15.62
N LYS A 67 -0.86 -9.11 15.42
CA LYS A 67 -1.52 -8.10 16.25
C LYS A 67 -3.02 -8.00 15.98
N ILE A 68 -3.46 -8.35 14.77
CA ILE A 68 -4.87 -8.36 14.39
C ILE A 68 -5.57 -9.70 14.72
N GLY A 69 -4.82 -10.70 15.18
CA GLY A 69 -5.34 -12.02 15.56
C GLY A 69 -5.00 -13.16 14.59
N ILE A 70 -4.19 -12.91 13.55
CA ILE A 70 -3.73 -13.95 12.61
C ILE A 70 -2.35 -14.45 13.06
N VAL A 71 -2.33 -15.56 13.79
CA VAL A 71 -1.12 -16.08 14.44
C VAL A 71 -0.49 -17.26 13.69
N ASP A 72 -1.26 -17.97 12.86
CA ASP A 72 -0.73 -19.12 12.11
C ASP A 72 0.30 -18.66 11.07
N PHE A 73 1.53 -19.15 11.21
CA PHE A 73 2.65 -18.81 10.34
C PHE A 73 2.38 -19.14 8.87
N LYS A 74 1.73 -20.27 8.57
CA LYS A 74 1.42 -20.65 7.18
C LYS A 74 0.42 -19.68 6.55
N HIS A 75 -0.58 -19.26 7.32
CA HIS A 75 -1.56 -18.28 6.88
C HIS A 75 -0.91 -16.91 6.69
N ILE A 76 -0.01 -16.50 7.58
CA ILE A 76 0.78 -15.28 7.45
C ILE A 76 1.60 -15.27 6.14
N MET A 77 2.30 -16.36 5.85
CA MET A 77 3.06 -16.48 4.60
C MET A 77 2.16 -16.37 3.36
N LEU A 78 1.02 -17.07 3.37
CA LEU A 78 0.09 -17.07 2.24
C LEU A 78 -0.52 -15.68 2.01
N ILE A 79 -1.00 -15.03 3.07
CA ILE A 79 -1.61 -13.70 3.02
C ILE A 79 -0.58 -12.68 2.53
N THR A 80 0.61 -12.62 3.14
CA THR A 80 1.63 -11.64 2.75
C THR A 80 2.07 -11.81 1.30
N LYS A 81 2.19 -13.05 0.81
CA LYS A 81 2.49 -13.31 -0.61
C LYS A 81 1.37 -12.78 -1.52
N LYS A 82 0.12 -13.11 -1.23
CA LYS A 82 -1.04 -12.73 -2.05
C LYS A 82 -1.32 -11.24 -2.04
N VAL A 83 -1.14 -10.58 -0.89
CA VAL A 83 -1.23 -9.12 -0.77
C VAL A 83 -0.17 -8.43 -1.62
N ARG A 84 1.07 -8.95 -1.68
CA ARG A 84 2.09 -8.41 -2.59
C ARG A 84 1.74 -8.62 -4.05
N GLU A 85 1.26 -9.81 -4.42
CA GLU A 85 0.81 -10.12 -5.79
C GLU A 85 -0.28 -9.14 -6.24
N ILE A 86 -1.28 -8.87 -5.40
CA ILE A 86 -2.40 -8.00 -5.78
C ILE A 86 -2.06 -6.51 -5.78
N LEU A 87 -1.14 -6.08 -4.90
CA LEU A 87 -0.65 -4.70 -4.86
C LEU A 87 0.46 -4.45 -5.87
N LEU A 88 0.85 -5.45 -6.67
CA LEU A 88 1.95 -5.38 -7.63
C LEU A 88 3.26 -4.94 -6.96
N MET A 89 3.49 -5.38 -5.72
CA MET A 89 4.70 -5.08 -4.95
C MET A 89 5.80 -6.07 -5.25
N ASN A 90 7.05 -5.61 -5.16
CA ASN A 90 8.20 -6.48 -5.30
C ASN A 90 8.41 -7.32 -4.04
N GLU A 91 8.92 -8.54 -4.22
CA GLU A 91 9.28 -9.37 -3.07
C GLU A 91 10.52 -8.78 -2.38
N PRO A 92 10.56 -8.72 -1.03
CA PRO A 92 11.73 -8.22 -0.31
C PRO A 92 12.90 -9.20 -0.45
N TYR A 93 13.80 -8.90 -1.38
CA TYR A 93 15.03 -9.66 -1.58
C TYR A 93 16.14 -9.20 -0.65
N TRP A 94 16.76 -10.15 0.06
CA TRP A 94 17.91 -9.89 0.92
C TRP A 94 19.16 -9.44 0.13
N ASN A 95 19.21 -9.73 -1.18
CA ASN A 95 20.30 -9.36 -2.10
C ASN A 95 19.95 -8.18 -3.02
N ARG A 96 18.95 -7.35 -2.66
CA ARG A 96 18.65 -6.11 -3.40
C ARG A 96 19.82 -5.14 -3.32
N SER A 97 20.27 -4.60 -4.45
CA SER A 97 21.37 -3.62 -4.46
C SER A 97 20.99 -2.38 -3.68
N ILE A 98 21.92 -1.91 -2.84
CA ILE A 98 21.79 -0.65 -2.08
C ILE A 98 21.75 0.59 -2.97
N SER A 99 22.12 0.44 -4.26
CA SER A 99 22.04 1.53 -5.24
C SER A 99 20.62 1.76 -5.76
N PHE A 100 19.69 0.81 -5.57
CA PHE A 100 18.29 1.01 -5.93
C PHE A 100 17.59 1.87 -4.87
N ILE A 101 16.61 2.66 -5.32
CA ILE A 101 15.78 3.48 -4.43
C ILE A 101 15.17 2.56 -3.37
N PRO A 102 15.19 2.89 -2.06
CA PRO A 102 14.72 1.99 -1.01
C PRO A 102 13.29 1.46 -1.20
N ARG A 103 12.42 2.22 -1.88
CA ARG A 103 11.07 1.81 -2.27
C ARG A 103 10.70 2.27 -3.67
N GLU A 104 9.85 1.49 -4.32
CA GLU A 104 9.29 1.83 -5.64
C GLU A 104 8.28 2.97 -5.52
N THR A 105 8.10 3.75 -6.59
CA THR A 105 7.18 4.89 -6.64
C THR A 105 5.73 4.48 -6.31
N LEU A 106 5.32 3.31 -6.78
CA LEU A 106 3.99 2.75 -6.53
C LEU A 106 3.76 2.41 -5.06
N GLU A 107 4.78 1.87 -4.38
CA GLU A 107 4.71 1.59 -2.95
C GLU A 107 4.65 2.87 -2.12
N LEU A 108 5.42 3.90 -2.49
CA LEU A 108 5.37 5.21 -1.85
C LEU A 108 3.99 5.87 -2.03
N TYR A 109 3.39 5.73 -3.21
CA TYR A 109 2.04 6.21 -3.47
C TYR A 109 1.03 5.55 -2.54
N TYR A 110 1.09 4.23 -2.36
CA TYR A 110 0.19 3.50 -1.47
C TYR A 110 0.29 3.98 -0.02
N GLU A 111 1.48 4.29 0.47
CA GLU A 111 1.66 4.84 1.81
C GLU A 111 1.00 6.20 1.96
N ALA A 112 1.20 7.10 0.99
CA ALA A 112 0.54 8.39 0.95
C ALA A 112 -0.99 8.24 0.90
N LYS A 113 -1.48 7.25 0.14
CA LYS A 113 -2.92 6.95 -0.01
C LYS A 113 -3.53 6.26 1.21
N SER A 114 -2.73 5.59 2.02
CA SER A 114 -3.19 4.82 3.18
C SER A 114 -3.75 5.69 4.30
N PHE A 115 -3.31 6.95 4.37
CA PHE A 115 -3.81 7.92 5.35
C PHE A 115 -5.25 8.32 5.03
N SER A 116 -6.04 8.61 6.06
CA SER A 116 -7.41 9.13 5.90
C SER A 116 -7.38 10.66 5.92
N GLY A 117 -7.95 11.30 4.90
CA GLY A 117 -8.04 12.76 4.82
C GLY A 117 -8.25 13.26 3.38
N ALA A 118 -8.75 14.48 3.23
CA ALA A 118 -9.07 15.05 1.91
C ALA A 118 -7.86 15.07 0.95
N LYS A 119 -6.65 15.29 1.48
CA LYS A 119 -5.42 15.29 0.67
C LYS A 119 -5.13 13.91 0.09
N SER A 120 -5.08 12.88 0.94
CA SER A 120 -4.80 11.51 0.48
C SER A 120 -5.94 10.99 -0.38
N ASP A 121 -7.19 11.27 -0.03
CA ASP A 121 -8.35 10.80 -0.81
C ASP A 121 -8.37 11.37 -2.24
N ASN A 122 -8.00 12.64 -2.40
CA ASN A 122 -7.98 13.31 -3.70
C ASN A 122 -6.72 13.03 -4.53
N LEU A 123 -5.61 12.64 -3.90
CA LEU A 123 -4.32 12.39 -4.57
C LEU A 123 -4.45 11.30 -5.65
N THR A 124 -4.06 11.57 -6.89
CA THR A 124 -3.95 10.54 -7.93
C THR A 124 -2.51 10.08 -8.12
N TYR A 125 -2.32 8.92 -8.74
CA TYR A 125 -0.97 8.39 -8.97
C TYR A 125 -0.11 9.31 -9.84
N ASN A 126 -0.69 9.88 -10.92
CA ASN A 126 0.04 10.77 -11.82
C ASN A 126 0.52 12.05 -11.12
N GLU A 127 -0.37 12.68 -10.33
CA GLU A 127 0.00 13.85 -9.52
C GLU A 127 1.09 13.50 -8.50
N PHE A 128 1.03 12.30 -7.92
CA PHE A 128 2.04 11.84 -6.99
C PHE A 128 3.39 11.62 -7.69
N THR A 129 3.43 10.98 -8.85
CA THR A 129 4.67 10.74 -9.59
C THR A 129 5.34 12.04 -10.00
N GLU A 130 4.59 13.03 -10.47
CA GLU A 130 5.13 14.37 -10.78
C GLU A 130 5.79 15.00 -9.56
N SER A 131 5.18 14.87 -8.37
CA SER A 131 5.75 15.42 -7.13
C SER A 131 7.00 14.67 -6.64
N VAL A 132 7.12 13.37 -6.93
CA VAL A 132 8.22 12.52 -6.46
C VAL A 132 9.39 12.49 -7.44
N GLU A 133 9.16 12.67 -8.73
CA GLU A 133 10.23 12.79 -9.74
C GLU A 133 11.16 13.98 -9.43
N ASP A 134 10.60 15.07 -8.91
CA ASP A 134 11.37 16.22 -8.43
C ASP A 134 12.17 15.92 -7.14
N ALA A 135 11.71 14.94 -6.34
CA ALA A 135 12.37 14.50 -5.12
C ALA A 135 13.53 13.55 -5.45
N LYS A 136 14.62 14.10 -5.97
CA LYS A 136 15.84 13.34 -6.27
C LYS A 136 16.36 12.63 -5.01
N TRP A 137 16.14 11.32 -4.92
CA TRP A 137 16.81 10.50 -3.91
C TRP A 137 18.30 10.54 -4.20
N GLU A 138 19.06 11.19 -3.33
CA GLU A 138 20.52 11.17 -3.38
C GLU A 138 21.02 10.44 -2.13
N PRO A 139 21.85 9.39 -2.27
CA PRO A 139 22.55 8.86 -1.11
C PRO A 139 23.39 10.01 -0.52
N PRO A 140 23.56 10.07 0.81
CA PRO A 140 24.38 11.10 1.43
C PRO A 140 25.77 11.09 0.77
N LYS A 141 26.10 12.16 0.04
CA LYS A 141 27.36 12.31 -0.70
C LYS A 141 28.59 12.38 0.22
N THR A 142 28.34 12.63 1.50
CA THR A 142 29.34 12.65 2.56
C THR A 142 29.34 11.32 3.31
N ASN A 143 30.51 10.67 3.38
CA ASN A 143 30.77 9.47 4.22
C ASN A 143 30.72 9.76 5.74
N GLN A 144 29.96 10.76 6.17
CA GLN A 144 30.00 11.28 7.54
C GLN A 144 28.99 10.64 8.50
N GLY A 145 28.13 9.71 8.02
CA GLY A 145 27.31 8.88 8.91
C GLY A 145 26.35 9.64 9.84
N PHE A 146 25.93 10.86 9.47
CA PHE A 146 24.99 11.63 10.29
C PHE A 146 23.55 11.12 10.12
N ILE A 147 23.02 10.50 11.18
CA ILE A 147 21.59 10.20 11.32
C ILE A 147 20.91 11.50 11.76
N MET A 148 20.06 12.07 10.92
CA MET A 148 19.27 13.26 11.30
C MET A 148 18.29 12.86 12.43
N PRO A 149 18.21 13.63 13.53
CA PRO A 149 17.23 13.35 14.57
C PRO A 149 15.81 13.62 14.04
N SER A 150 14.92 12.66 14.22
CA SER A 150 13.49 12.80 13.95
C SER A 150 12.89 13.79 14.94
N TYR A 151 12.48 14.97 14.46
CA TYR A 151 11.56 15.86 15.16
C TYR A 151 10.11 15.42 14.93
#